data_AF-B9R7J1-F1
#
_entry.id   AF-B9R7J1-F1
#
_cell.length_a   1.000
_cell.length_b   1.000
_cell.length_c   1.000
_cell.angle_alpha   90.00
_cell.angle_beta   90.00
_cell.angle_gamma   90.00
#
_symmetry.space_group_name_H-M   'P 1'
#
loop_
_entity.id
_entity.type
_entity.pdbx_description
1 polymer ?
#
loop_
_entity_poly.entity_id
_entity_poly.type
_entity_poly.pdbx_seq_one_letter_code
_entity_poly.pdbx_strand_id
1 'polypeptide(L)'
;MNVDAAMFANSNKVGVGRVLRVHEGNFLSAFVNSFPGNVVVLIAEALALREALQWLVEQRYNHVILESDSLLVVQAFHCQDIDLSVFGFDYR
;
A
#
# COMPACT_ATOMS: atom_id res chain seq x y z
N MET A 1 -9.70 4.41 -2.66
CA MET A 1 -8.35 4.50 -3.26
C MET A 1 -7.89 3.08 -3.49
N ASN A 2 -7.64 2.73 -4.74
CA ASN A 2 -7.02 1.46 -5.12
C ASN A 2 -5.51 1.60 -5.00
N VAL A 3 -4.84 0.56 -4.50
CA VAL A 3 -3.39 0.51 -4.35
C VAL A 3 -2.86 -0.83 -4.85
N ASP A 4 -1.69 -0.80 -5.49
CA ASP A 4 -1.01 -1.96 -6.06
C ASP A 4 0.51 -1.74 -6.06
N ALA A 5 1.28 -2.84 -6.04
CA ALA A 5 2.73 -2.83 -6.13
C ALA A 5 3.25 -3.59 -7.35
N ALA A 6 4.33 -3.08 -7.95
CA ALA A 6 5.02 -3.74 -9.04
C ALA A 6 6.50 -3.93 -8.71
N MET A 7 7.00 -5.16 -8.89
CA MET A 7 8.41 -5.50 -8.70
C MET A 7 9.19 -5.36 -10.01
N PHE A 8 10.31 -4.65 -9.96
CA PHE A 8 11.22 -4.48 -11.10
C PHE A 8 12.60 -5.06 -10.75
N ALA A 9 12.71 -6.39 -10.72
CA ALA A 9 13.90 -7.12 -10.27
C ALA A 9 15.17 -6.70 -11.01
N ASN A 10 15.11 -6.54 -12.34
CA ASN A 10 16.24 -6.12 -13.17
C ASN A 10 16.77 -4.72 -12.86
N SER A 11 15.94 -3.88 -12.23
CA SER A 11 16.28 -2.51 -11.87
C SER A 11 16.40 -2.30 -10.37
N ASN A 12 16.29 -3.36 -9.56
CA ASN A 12 16.29 -3.32 -8.10
C ASN A 12 15.33 -2.23 -7.54
N LYS A 13 14.09 -2.22 -8.04
CA LYS A 13 13.07 -1.25 -7.66
C LYS A 13 11.74 -1.91 -7.35
N VAL A 14 10.99 -1.23 -6.48
CA VAL A 14 9.57 -1.47 -6.25
C VAL A 14 8.82 -0.23 -6.72
N GLY A 15 7.82 -0.41 -7.57
CA GLY A 15 6.85 0.62 -7.94
C GLY A 15 5.58 0.48 -7.11
N VAL A 16 4.95 1.60 -6.81
CA VAL A 16 3.67 1.70 -6.12
C VAL A 16 2.73 2.53 -6.96
N GLY A 17 1.58 1.97 -7.30
CA GLY A 17 0.50 2.64 -8.00
C GLY A 17 -0.67 2.90 -7.06
N ARG A 18 -1.24 4.11 -7.13
CA ARG A 18 -2.44 4.48 -6.36
C ARG A 18 -3.42 5.24 -7.23
N VAL A 19 -4.69 4.89 -7.14
CA VAL A 19 -5.79 5.58 -7.84
C VAL A 19 -6.83 6.04 -6.83
N LEU A 20 -7.01 7.34 -6.72
CA LEU A 20 -8.06 7.94 -5.91
C LEU A 20 -9.31 8.15 -6.77
N ARG A 21 -10.45 7.75 -6.22
CA ARG A 21 -11.77 7.90 -6.81
C ARG A 21 -12.67 8.62 -5.81
N VAL A 22 -13.62 9.38 -6.33
CA VAL A 22 -14.75 9.85 -5.52
C VAL A 22 -15.71 8.69 -5.25
N HIS A 23 -16.65 8.89 -4.33
CA HIS A 23 -17.56 7.84 -3.87
C HIS A 23 -18.45 7.23 -4.98
N GLU A 24 -18.70 7.98 -6.06
CA GLU A 24 -19.42 7.50 -7.25
C GLU A 24 -18.55 6.60 -8.15
N GLY A 25 -17.30 6.33 -7.77
CA GLY A 25 -16.35 5.51 -8.54
C GLY A 25 -15.61 6.27 -9.64
N ASN A 26 -15.93 7.55 -9.84
CA ASN A 26 -15.26 8.41 -10.83
C ASN A 26 -13.81 8.67 -10.42
N PHE A 27 -12.92 8.65 -11.41
CA PHE A 27 -11.51 8.96 -11.23
C PHE A 27 -11.32 10.39 -10.71
N LEU A 28 -10.52 10.54 -9.67
CA LEU A 28 -10.12 11.84 -9.13
C LEU A 28 -8.65 12.13 -9.45
N SER A 29 -7.75 11.18 -9.15
CA SER A 29 -6.31 11.33 -9.37
C SER A 29 -5.59 9.98 -9.33
N ALA A 30 -4.40 9.92 -9.94
CA ALA A 30 -3.49 8.78 -9.87
C ALA A 30 -2.10 9.24 -9.45
N PHE A 31 -1.42 8.40 -8.69
CA PHE A 31 -0.07 8.66 -8.17
C PHE A 31 0.78 7.42 -8.35
N VAL A 32 2.03 7.64 -8.76
CA VAL A 32 3.02 6.58 -8.90
C VAL A 32 4.31 7.01 -8.22
N ASN A 33 4.83 6.13 -7.37
CA ASN A 33 6.13 6.31 -6.74
C ASN A 33 6.96 5.04 -6.98
N SER A 34 8.28 5.16 -6.88
CA SER A 34 9.15 4.00 -6.84
C SER A 34 10.27 4.21 -5.84
N PHE A 35 10.70 3.15 -5.18
CA PHE A 35 11.85 3.17 -4.28
C PHE A 35 12.82 2.03 -4.61
N PRO A 36 14.12 2.20 -4.29
CA PRO A 36 15.09 1.13 -4.41
C PRO A 36 14.69 -0.06 -3.52
N GLY A 37 14.79 -1.27 -4.05
CA GLY A 37 14.51 -2.48 -3.30
C GLY A 37 14.19 -3.67 -4.20
N ASN A 38 14.61 -4.84 -3.72
CA ASN A 38 14.19 -6.13 -4.23
C ASN A 38 13.64 -6.92 -3.05
N VAL A 39 12.32 -6.84 -2.89
CA VAL A 39 11.56 -7.48 -1.81
C VAL A 39 10.62 -8.53 -2.41
N VAL A 40 10.09 -9.41 -1.58
CA VAL A 40 9.04 -10.33 -2.03
C VAL A 40 7.75 -9.56 -2.30
N VAL A 41 6.92 -10.07 -3.22
CA VAL A 41 5.66 -9.43 -3.65
C VAL A 41 4.80 -9.00 -2.47
N LEU A 42 4.68 -9.85 -1.44
CA LEU A 42 3.90 -9.54 -0.25
C LEU A 42 4.39 -8.30 0.51
N ILE A 43 5.71 -8.10 0.61
CA ILE A 43 6.28 -6.90 1.23
C ILE A 43 6.03 -5.68 0.33
N ALA A 44 6.12 -5.86 -0.99
CA ALA A 44 5.84 -4.78 -1.94
C ALA A 44 4.41 -4.24 -1.79
N GLU A 45 3.43 -5.15 -1.70
CA GLU A 45 2.01 -4.81 -1.48
C GLU A 45 1.79 -4.09 -0.15
N ALA A 46 2.41 -4.57 0.92
CA ALA A 46 2.30 -3.92 2.23
C ALA A 46 2.94 -2.52 2.24
N LEU A 47 4.07 -2.35 1.54
CA LEU A 47 4.69 -1.04 1.36
C LEU A 47 3.77 -0.12 0.54
N ALA A 48 3.14 -0.61 -0.52
CA ALA A 48 2.17 0.16 -1.28
C ALA A 48 1.01 0.65 -0.40
N LEU A 49 0.45 -0.23 0.42
CA LEU A 49 -0.58 0.11 1.42
C LEU A 49 -0.10 1.20 2.39
N ARG A 50 1.09 1.05 2.97
CA ARG A 50 1.70 2.00 3.90
C ARG A 50 1.89 3.38 3.25
N GLU A 51 2.48 3.43 2.06
CA GLU A 51 2.72 4.68 1.33
C GLU A 51 1.40 5.36 0.94
N ALA A 52 0.35 4.59 0.61
CA ALA A 52 -0.98 5.12 0.37
C ALA A 52 -1.57 5.78 1.62
N LEU A 53 -1.47 5.11 2.78
CA LEU A 53 -1.94 5.65 4.06
C LEU A 53 -1.20 6.93 4.45
N GLN A 54 0.13 6.93 4.37
CA GLN A 54 0.93 8.11 4.67
C GLN A 54 0.52 9.30 3.79
N TRP A 55 0.36 9.07 2.48
CA TRP A 55 -0.07 10.11 1.56
C TRP A 55 -1.47 10.65 1.91
N LEU A 56 -2.42 9.79 2.26
CA LEU A 56 -3.76 10.21 2.67
C LEU A 56 -3.75 11.10 3.92
N VAL A 57 -2.88 10.76 4.90
CA VAL A 57 -2.67 11.57 6.11
C VAL A 57 -2.09 12.93 5.75
N GLU A 58 -1.07 12.99 4.91
CA GLU A 58 -0.45 14.24 4.45
C GLU A 58 -1.46 15.14 3.72
N GLN A 59 -2.36 14.56 2.93
CA GLN A 59 -3.43 15.29 2.22
C GLN A 59 -4.65 15.59 3.08
N ARG A 60 -4.67 15.16 4.36
CA ARG A 60 -5.77 15.38 5.32
C ARG A 60 -7.11 14.78 4.87
N TYR A 61 -7.08 13.64 4.18
CA TYR A 61 -8.30 12.88 3.93
C TYR A 61 -8.69 12.10 5.18
N ASN A 62 -9.90 12.35 5.68
CA ASN A 62 -10.40 11.74 6.92
C ASN A 62 -11.31 10.52 6.71
N HIS A 63 -11.80 10.33 5.48
CA HIS A 63 -12.73 9.25 5.16
C HIS A 63 -12.39 8.69 3.78
N VAL A 64 -11.70 7.56 3.75
CA VAL A 64 -11.28 6.89 2.52
C VAL A 64 -11.44 5.39 2.68
N ILE A 65 -12.03 4.75 1.69
CA ILE A 65 -11.97 3.28 1.55
C ILE A 65 -10.67 2.97 0.80
N LEU A 66 -9.78 2.22 1.42
CA LEU A 66 -8.57 1.71 0.78
C LEU A 66 -8.83 0.30 0.24
N GLU A 67 -8.45 0.04 -1.00
CA GLU A 67 -8.70 -1.22 -1.70
C GLU A 67 -7.38 -1.79 -2.21
N SER A 68 -7.10 -3.05 -1.89
CA SER A 68 -5.95 -3.82 -2.39
C SER A 68 -6.45 -5.20 -2.82
N ASP A 69 -5.82 -5.77 -3.84
CA ASP A 69 -6.05 -7.14 -4.31
C ASP A 69 -5.24 -8.19 -3.52
N SER A 70 -4.35 -7.75 -2.63
CA SER A 70 -3.58 -8.61 -1.74
C SER A 70 -4.38 -8.97 -0.49
N LEU A 71 -5.11 -10.08 -0.56
CA LEU A 71 -5.89 -10.61 0.57
C LEU A 71 -5.04 -10.77 1.84
N LEU A 72 -3.79 -11.21 1.71
CA LEU A 72 -2.87 -11.39 2.85
C LEU A 72 -2.56 -10.06 3.54
N VAL A 73 -2.32 -8.99 2.78
CA VAL A 73 -2.07 -7.65 3.33
C VAL A 73 -3.32 -7.10 3.99
N VAL A 74 -4.49 -7.26 3.38
CA VAL A 74 -5.77 -6.84 3.97
C VAL A 74 -6.03 -7.57 5.28
N GLN A 75 -5.80 -8.88 5.34
CA GLN A 75 -5.95 -9.67 6.56
C GLN A 75 -4.96 -9.25 7.65
N ALA A 76 -3.69 -9.08 7.30
CA ALA A 76 -2.66 -8.61 8.24
C ALA A 76 -3.00 -7.23 8.81
N PHE A 77 -3.50 -6.31 7.96
CA PHE A 77 -3.89 -4.97 8.38
C PHE A 77 -5.06 -4.95 9.37
N HIS A 78 -6.00 -5.89 9.25
CA HIS A 78 -7.14 -6.01 10.16
C HIS A 78 -6.88 -6.90 11.39
N CYS A 79 -5.73 -7.56 11.47
CA CYS A 79 -5.38 -8.43 12.59
C CYS A 79 -5.21 -7.61 13.88
N GLN A 80 -5.87 -8.03 14.97
CA GLN A 80 -5.75 -7.42 16.30
C GLN A 80 -4.88 -8.24 17.27
N ASP A 81 -4.46 -9.44 16.86
CA ASP A 81 -3.53 -10.27 17.62
C ASP A 81 -2.08 -9.82 17.38
N ILE A 82 -1.18 -10.20 18.30
CA ILE A 82 0.27 -9.94 18.13
C ILE A 82 0.75 -10.74 16.93
N ASP A 83 0.95 -10.05 15.81
CA ASP A 83 1.56 -10.64 14.62
C ASP A 83 3.09 -10.59 14.75
N LEU A 84 3.72 -11.76 14.93
CA LEU A 84 5.18 -11.89 14.97
C LEU A 84 5.80 -11.99 13.57
N SER A 85 4.99 -11.87 12.50
CA SER A 85 5.49 -11.77 11.14
C SER A 85 6.16 -10.41 10.88
N VAL A 86 6.75 -10.26 9.70
CA VAL A 86 7.35 -9.01 9.23
C VAL A 86 6.38 -7.80 9.24
N PHE A 87 5.07 -8.03 9.38
CA PHE A 87 4.06 -6.96 9.42
C PHE A 87 3.74 -6.43 10.82
N GLY A 88 3.83 -7.26 11.87
CA GLY A 88 3.54 -6.82 13.23
C GLY A 88 4.77 -6.43 14.06
N PHE A 89 5.98 -6.71 13.57
CA PHE A 89 7.22 -6.20 14.17
C PHE A 89 7.50 -4.75 13.75
N ASP A 90 7.01 -3.81 14.56
CA ASP A 90 7.36 -2.39 14.48
C ASP A 90 8.81 -2.20 14.98
N TYR A 91 9.77 -1.94 14.08
CA TYR A 91 11.11 -1.52 14.45
C TYR A 91 11.06 -0.08 14.95
N ARG A 92 10.82 0.08 16.26
CA ARG A 92 11.13 1.32 16.99
C ARG A 92 12.63 1.60 17.01
#